data_AF-U9TYY1-F1
#
_entry.id   AF-U9TYY1-F1
#
_cell.length_a   1.000
_cell.length_b   1.000
_cell.length_c   1.000
_cell.angle_alpha   90.00
_cell.angle_beta   90.00
_cell.angle_gamma   90.00
#
_symmetry.space_group_name_H-M   'P 1'
#
loop_
_entity.id
_entity.type
_entity.pdbx_description
1 polymer ?
#
loop_
_entity_poly.entity_id
_entity_poly.type
_entity_poly.pdbx_seq_one_letter_code
_entity_poly.pdbx_strand_id
1 'polypeptide(L)'
;NTICPIQCPIPNCKERCQSDDHFHAFSDLQVNHFCGNEHQCRELCEDNGICQVVTKPKEQEEIYEGLVKETSITFTKYIQLSERLKCNKKIPPNEFKHTGKHTHKENGFHYCDAKCQFCEYYCTLPYGHTLHTHDTGHGIMTQTEFTGEDNVFEYAGYKLRVGDQGTFVLCNLFCKGLGRHRHIDYCQNVINCKDENQGRDIQHINEKVLPNPDKPKDFISHKLFWKRTGFKDPYSVQDQQEFEKCDYECPDDENLSYSNNEF
;
A
#
# COMPACT_ATOMS: atom_id res chain seq x y z
N ASN A 1 9.18 51.62 30.70
CA ASN A 1 9.50 50.41 29.91
C ASN A 1 9.52 50.86 28.46
N THR A 2 10.70 51.03 27.86
CA THR A 2 10.85 51.63 26.52
C THR A 2 10.67 50.62 25.39
N ILE A 3 10.97 49.34 25.65
CA ILE A 3 10.95 48.26 24.67
C ILE A 3 9.53 47.71 24.47
N CYS A 4 9.19 47.32 23.24
CA CYS A 4 7.91 46.69 22.94
C CYS A 4 7.77 45.30 23.64
N PRO A 5 6.71 45.06 24.43
CA PRO A 5 6.50 43.80 25.14
C PRO A 5 5.84 42.72 24.27
N ILE A 6 5.38 43.06 23.07
CA ILE A 6 4.61 42.17 22.20
C ILE A 6 5.51 41.04 21.70
N GLN A 7 5.00 39.82 21.75
CA GLN A 7 5.71 38.64 21.27
C GLN A 7 5.70 38.55 19.76
N CYS A 8 6.75 37.93 19.21
CA CYS A 8 6.84 37.64 17.80
C CYS A 8 5.63 36.79 17.35
N PRO A 9 4.94 37.17 16.25
CA PRO A 9 3.75 36.46 15.80
C PRO A 9 4.06 35.10 15.16
N ILE A 10 5.33 34.71 14.99
CA ILE A 10 5.71 33.40 14.46
C ILE A 10 5.35 32.30 15.48
N PRO A 11 4.63 31.23 15.08
CA PRO A 11 4.23 30.17 16.00
C PRO A 11 5.39 29.58 16.82
N ASN A 12 5.18 29.38 18.13
CA ASN A 12 6.16 28.96 19.14
C ASN A 12 7.44 29.82 19.25
N CYS A 13 7.48 31.02 18.67
CA CYS A 13 8.51 31.99 19.03
C CYS A 13 8.13 32.64 20.36
N LYS A 14 9.07 32.67 21.30
CA LYS A 14 8.87 33.29 22.63
C LYS A 14 9.59 34.63 22.77
N GLU A 15 10.30 35.04 21.72
CA GLU A 15 11.02 36.30 21.68
C GLU A 15 10.06 37.48 21.55
N ARG A 16 10.50 38.63 22.08
CA ARG A 16 9.77 39.89 21.95
C ARG A 16 10.12 40.58 20.64
N CYS A 17 9.30 41.55 20.27
CA CYS A 17 9.56 42.43 19.15
C CYS A 17 10.95 43.08 19.27
N GLN A 18 11.68 43.16 18.15
CA GLN A 18 12.99 43.79 18.08
C GLN A 18 12.96 45.32 18.29
N SER A 19 11.77 45.93 18.29
CA SER A 19 11.62 47.38 18.43
C SER A 19 11.87 47.84 19.86
N ASP A 20 12.82 48.77 19.99
CA ASP A 20 13.12 49.49 21.23
C ASP A 20 12.12 50.62 21.54
N ASP A 21 11.09 50.80 20.70
CA ASP A 21 10.00 51.75 20.92
C ASP A 21 8.69 51.02 21.20
N HIS A 22 8.12 51.25 22.39
CA HIS A 22 6.82 50.72 22.78
C HIS A 22 5.67 51.19 21.88
N PHE A 23 5.75 52.42 21.34
CA PHE A 23 4.65 53.09 20.62
C PHE A 23 4.82 53.08 19.10
N HIS A 24 5.73 52.25 18.56
CA HIS A 24 5.97 52.18 17.10
C HIS A 24 4.74 51.79 16.27
N ALA A 25 3.76 51.11 16.87
CA ALA A 25 2.48 50.78 16.23
C ALA A 25 1.51 51.99 16.08
N PHE A 26 1.80 53.15 16.69
CA PHE A 26 0.98 54.36 16.50
C PHE A 26 1.35 55.14 15.23
N SER A 27 2.59 54.95 14.74
CA SER A 27 3.07 55.61 13.53
C SER A 27 2.60 54.88 12.26
N ASP A 28 2.42 53.57 12.34
CA ASP A 28 1.99 52.71 11.23
C ASP A 28 0.87 51.76 11.67
N LEU A 29 -0.28 51.79 10.98
CA LEU A 29 -1.46 50.99 11.32
C LEU A 29 -1.29 49.47 11.07
N GLN A 30 -0.24 49.05 10.38
CA GLN A 30 0.04 47.64 10.04
C GLN A 30 1.48 47.27 10.42
N VAL A 31 1.77 47.25 11.72
CA VAL A 31 3.08 46.83 12.24
C VAL A 31 3.05 45.36 12.63
N ASN A 32 3.96 44.57 12.07
CA ASN A 32 4.21 43.20 12.50
C ASN A 32 5.35 43.18 13.53
N HIS A 33 5.08 42.64 14.71
CA HIS A 33 5.98 42.65 15.87
C HIS A 33 7.07 41.56 15.81
N PHE A 34 7.82 41.47 14.73
CA PHE A 34 8.87 40.46 14.57
C PHE A 34 10.05 40.65 15.54
N CYS A 35 10.70 39.54 15.91
CA CYS A 35 11.88 39.54 16.78
C CYS A 35 13.22 39.71 16.03
N GLY A 36 13.19 39.86 14.70
CA GLY A 36 14.40 40.04 13.89
C GLY A 36 15.22 38.77 13.61
N ASN A 37 14.81 37.61 14.14
CA ASN A 37 15.50 36.34 13.94
C ASN A 37 14.90 35.51 12.78
N GLU A 38 15.72 34.62 12.23
CA GLU A 38 15.23 33.55 11.34
C GLU A 38 14.46 32.48 12.13
N HIS A 39 13.50 31.83 11.47
CA HIS A 39 12.69 30.76 12.09
C HIS A 39 12.66 29.49 11.25
N GLN A 40 12.59 28.32 11.88
CA GLN A 40 12.40 27.07 11.15
C GLN A 40 11.00 27.01 10.53
N CYS A 41 10.93 26.76 9.22
CA CYS A 41 9.64 26.53 8.56
C CYS A 41 8.99 25.23 9.07
N ARG A 42 7.67 25.24 9.23
CA ARG A 42 6.91 24.11 9.78
C ARG A 42 5.93 23.48 8.81
N GLU A 43 5.80 24.07 7.63
CA GLU A 43 5.02 23.50 6.55
C GLU A 43 5.61 22.15 6.14
N LEU A 44 4.76 21.26 5.63
CA LEU A 44 5.18 19.95 5.15
C LEU A 44 5.83 20.07 3.77
N CYS A 45 6.62 19.05 3.42
CA CYS A 45 7.19 18.94 2.07
C CYS A 45 6.08 18.90 1.01
N GLU A 46 6.25 19.72 -0.02
CA GLU A 46 5.34 19.83 -1.17
C GLU A 46 5.83 19.01 -2.37
N ASP A 47 7.00 18.37 -2.30
CA ASP A 47 7.48 17.48 -3.36
C ASP A 47 6.56 16.29 -3.59
N ASN A 48 6.56 15.71 -4.78
CA ASN A 48 5.70 14.57 -5.06
C ASN A 48 6.27 13.29 -4.43
N GLY A 49 5.42 12.28 -4.23
CA GLY A 49 5.80 11.04 -3.57
C GLY A 49 5.81 11.14 -2.05
N ILE A 50 6.31 10.11 -1.38
CA ILE A 50 6.31 10.01 0.08
C ILE A 50 7.72 10.27 0.61
N CYS A 51 7.88 11.18 1.56
CA CYS A 51 9.21 11.55 2.07
C CYS A 51 9.88 10.39 2.82
N GLN A 52 9.08 9.65 3.60
CA GLN A 52 9.56 8.51 4.38
C GLN A 52 8.51 7.42 4.43
N VAL A 53 8.92 6.20 4.11
CA VAL A 53 8.18 4.97 4.38
C VAL A 53 8.94 4.20 5.45
N VAL A 54 8.27 3.84 6.53
CA VAL A 54 8.87 3.04 7.60
C VAL A 54 8.98 1.60 7.10
N THR A 55 10.19 1.19 6.74
CA THR A 55 10.47 -0.14 6.14
C THR A 55 10.36 -1.29 7.12
N LYS A 56 10.41 -1.02 8.44
CA LYS A 56 10.10 -1.97 9.50
C LYS A 56 8.74 -1.64 10.08
N PRO A 57 7.67 -2.35 9.69
CA PRO A 57 6.32 -2.09 10.18
C PRO A 57 6.24 -2.17 11.71
N LYS A 58 5.31 -1.42 12.29
CA LYS A 58 5.02 -1.51 13.72
C LYS A 58 4.19 -2.76 14.01
N GLU A 59 4.63 -3.54 14.98
CA GLU A 59 3.90 -4.70 15.51
C GLU A 59 2.79 -4.27 16.47
N GLN A 60 1.63 -4.91 16.34
CA GLN A 60 0.47 -4.74 17.21
C GLN A 60 -0.31 -6.06 17.27
N GLU A 61 -0.55 -6.61 18.46
CA GLU A 61 -1.42 -7.78 18.59
C GLU A 61 -2.89 -7.36 18.40
N GLU A 62 -3.61 -8.11 17.57
CA GLU A 62 -5.04 -7.95 17.35
C GLU A 62 -5.73 -9.32 17.37
N ILE A 63 -7.04 -9.30 17.63
CA ILE A 63 -7.90 -10.48 17.57
C ILE A 63 -8.91 -10.22 16.46
N TYR A 64 -8.98 -11.13 15.50
CA TYR A 64 -10.02 -11.15 14.48
C TYR A 64 -11.12 -12.11 14.90
N GLU A 65 -12.35 -11.61 14.95
CA GLU A 65 -13.56 -12.40 15.16
C GLU A 65 -14.18 -12.70 13.79
N GLY A 66 -14.20 -13.97 13.42
CA GLY A 66 -14.73 -14.43 12.13
C GLY A 66 -16.25 -14.42 12.08
N LEU A 67 -16.79 -14.56 10.88
CA LEU A 67 -18.23 -14.64 10.64
C LEU A 67 -18.84 -15.99 11.07
N VAL A 68 -18.00 -17.00 11.32
CA VAL A 68 -18.38 -18.25 11.98
C VAL A 68 -18.23 -18.07 13.49
N LYS A 69 -19.29 -18.33 14.26
CA LYS A 69 -19.45 -17.95 15.68
C LYS A 69 -18.35 -18.45 16.65
N GLU A 70 -17.53 -19.42 16.25
CA GLU A 70 -16.47 -20.02 17.07
C GLU A 70 -15.06 -19.66 16.59
N THR A 71 -14.97 -18.83 15.54
CA THR A 71 -13.69 -18.47 14.92
C THR A 71 -13.16 -17.18 15.52
N SER A 72 -12.12 -17.32 16.35
CA SER A 72 -11.34 -16.21 16.89
C SER A 72 -9.86 -16.47 16.61
N ILE A 73 -9.19 -15.48 16.02
CA ILE A 73 -7.80 -15.60 15.54
C ILE A 73 -6.98 -14.48 16.16
N THR A 74 -6.03 -14.82 17.02
CA THR A 74 -5.02 -13.88 17.51
C THR A 74 -3.88 -13.82 16.52
N PHE A 75 -3.50 -12.60 16.11
CA PHE A 75 -2.41 -12.40 15.15
C PHE A 75 -1.63 -11.12 15.46
N THR A 76 -0.38 -11.09 14.97
CA THR A 76 0.45 -9.89 15.03
C THR A 76 0.24 -9.09 13.74
N LYS A 77 -0.35 -7.90 13.89
CA LYS A 77 -0.53 -6.94 12.83
C LYS A 77 0.73 -6.11 12.63
N TYR A 78 1.19 -6.05 11.38
CA TYR A 78 2.29 -5.21 10.95
C TYR A 78 1.72 -4.01 10.20
N ILE A 79 1.97 -2.79 10.69
CA ILE A 79 1.46 -1.55 10.08
C ILE A 79 2.62 -0.76 9.47
N GLN A 80 2.58 -0.53 8.16
CA GLN A 80 3.51 0.37 7.49
C GLN A 80 3.05 1.82 7.65
N LEU A 81 3.94 2.67 8.12
CA LEU A 81 3.68 4.09 8.28
C LEU A 81 4.39 4.88 7.18
N SER A 82 3.75 5.95 6.73
CA SER A 82 4.28 6.90 5.76
C SER A 82 4.21 8.31 6.32
N GLU A 83 5.23 9.12 6.08
CA GLU A 83 5.27 10.50 6.54
C GLU A 83 5.68 11.48 5.43
N ARG A 84 5.06 12.67 5.48
CA ARG A 84 5.54 13.88 4.81
C ARG A 84 6.40 14.67 5.80
N LEU A 85 7.69 14.80 5.52
CA LEU A 85 8.62 15.48 6.42
C LEU A 85 8.41 17.00 6.38
N LYS A 86 8.76 17.68 7.47
CA LYS A 86 8.72 19.15 7.55
C LYS A 86 9.76 19.79 6.63
N CYS A 87 9.45 20.99 6.13
CA CYS A 87 10.36 21.79 5.35
C CYS A 87 11.66 22.07 6.13
N ASN A 88 12.81 21.94 5.45
CA ASN A 88 14.13 22.21 6.04
C ASN A 88 14.54 23.69 5.90
N LYS A 89 13.81 24.48 5.12
CA LYS A 89 14.13 25.89 4.90
C LYS A 89 13.79 26.75 6.12
N LYS A 90 14.52 27.85 6.29
CA LYS A 90 14.22 28.87 7.29
C LYS A 90 13.38 29.99 6.68
N ILE A 91 12.47 30.51 7.47
CA ILE A 91 11.75 31.76 7.24
C ILE A 91 12.72 32.91 7.54
N PRO A 92 12.97 33.82 6.58
CA PRO A 92 13.83 34.98 6.78
C PRO A 92 13.34 35.89 7.92
N PRO A 93 14.22 36.74 8.48
CA PRO A 93 13.83 37.74 9.46
C PRO A 93 12.72 38.64 8.93
N ASN A 94 11.75 38.93 9.80
CA ASN A 94 10.64 39.84 9.51
C ASN A 94 9.70 39.37 8.39
N GLU A 95 9.72 38.08 8.05
CA GLU A 95 8.79 37.44 7.12
C GLU A 95 7.97 36.36 7.84
N PHE A 96 6.77 36.08 7.32
CA PHE A 96 5.92 34.99 7.84
C PHE A 96 6.20 33.63 7.17
N LYS A 97 6.81 33.63 5.99
CA LYS A 97 7.08 32.45 5.15
C LYS A 97 8.38 32.68 4.39
N HIS A 98 9.09 31.62 4.04
CA HIS A 98 10.16 31.72 3.03
C HIS A 98 9.58 31.67 1.63
N THR A 99 10.37 32.08 0.63
CA THR A 99 10.00 31.99 -0.78
C THR A 99 10.28 30.59 -1.35
N GLY A 100 9.59 30.27 -2.45
CA GLY A 100 9.72 28.99 -3.15
C GLY A 100 9.09 27.81 -2.42
N LYS A 101 9.19 26.64 -3.05
CA LYS A 101 8.55 25.40 -2.62
C LYS A 101 9.08 24.88 -1.27
N HIS A 102 8.20 24.30 -0.46
CA HIS A 102 8.56 23.63 0.79
C HIS A 102 9.19 22.26 0.51
N THR A 103 10.43 22.06 0.96
CA THR A 103 11.20 20.82 0.70
C THR A 103 11.96 20.41 1.96
N HIS A 104 11.95 19.12 2.30
CA HIS A 104 12.68 18.62 3.49
C HIS A 104 14.18 18.36 3.22
N LYS A 105 14.59 18.30 1.96
CA LYS A 105 15.98 18.22 1.51
C LYS A 105 16.05 18.64 0.05
N GLU A 106 17.08 19.37 -0.36
CA GLU A 106 17.30 19.66 -1.78
C GLU A 106 17.51 18.35 -2.55
N ASN A 107 16.70 18.14 -3.59
CA ASN A 107 16.65 16.88 -4.34
C ASN A 107 16.52 15.64 -3.43
N GLY A 108 15.69 15.77 -2.39
CA GLY A 108 15.41 14.68 -1.46
C GLY A 108 14.84 13.46 -2.16
N PHE A 109 15.24 12.28 -1.70
CA PHE A 109 14.61 11.03 -2.13
C PHE A 109 13.16 10.99 -1.64
N HIS A 110 12.25 10.64 -2.54
CA HIS A 110 10.85 10.40 -2.23
C HIS A 110 10.48 9.02 -2.77
N TYR A 111 9.73 8.26 -1.99
CA TYR A 111 9.15 6.98 -2.39
C TYR A 111 7.96 7.20 -3.33
N CYS A 112 7.68 6.20 -4.16
CA CYS A 112 6.47 6.15 -4.95
C CYS A 112 5.21 6.13 -4.04
N ASP A 113 4.16 6.79 -4.48
CA ASP A 113 2.88 6.93 -3.79
C ASP A 113 1.87 5.83 -4.15
N ALA A 114 2.24 4.93 -5.07
CA ALA A 114 1.44 3.73 -5.38
C ALA A 114 1.36 2.80 -4.17
N LYS A 115 0.18 2.23 -3.94
CA LYS A 115 -0.09 1.27 -2.87
C LYS A 115 -0.51 -0.08 -3.45
N CYS A 116 -0.11 -1.16 -2.79
CA CYS A 116 -0.66 -2.47 -3.08
C CYS A 116 -2.17 -2.47 -2.75
N GLN A 117 -3.00 -2.89 -3.70
CA GLN A 117 -4.46 -2.88 -3.54
C GLN A 117 -4.98 -3.83 -2.43
N PHE A 118 -4.16 -4.78 -1.98
CA PHE A 118 -4.58 -5.77 -0.97
C PHE A 118 -4.13 -5.40 0.44
N CYS A 119 -2.89 -4.92 0.60
CA CYS A 119 -2.29 -4.65 1.91
C CYS A 119 -2.00 -3.16 2.17
N GLU A 120 -2.24 -2.29 1.19
CA GLU A 120 -2.05 -0.84 1.25
C GLU A 120 -0.62 -0.35 1.50
N TYR A 121 0.35 -1.26 1.51
CA TYR A 121 1.76 -0.89 1.65
C TYR A 121 2.23 -0.15 0.39
N TYR A 122 2.99 0.92 0.61
CA TYR A 122 3.55 1.76 -0.42
C TYR A 122 4.67 1.07 -1.17
N CYS A 123 4.78 1.41 -2.46
CA CYS A 123 5.92 1.08 -3.26
C CYS A 123 7.21 1.69 -2.66
N THR A 124 8.26 0.87 -2.50
CA THR A 124 9.54 1.28 -1.90
C THR A 124 10.54 1.82 -2.93
N LEU A 125 10.16 1.88 -4.20
CA LEU A 125 10.95 2.46 -5.28
C LEU A 125 10.88 4.00 -5.29
N PRO A 126 11.82 4.69 -5.98
CA PRO A 126 11.78 6.15 -6.11
C PRO A 126 10.49 6.63 -6.79
N TYR A 127 10.00 7.81 -6.38
CA TYR A 127 8.89 8.47 -7.04
C TYR A 127 9.19 8.69 -8.53
N GLY A 128 8.20 8.40 -9.39
CA GLY A 128 8.35 8.53 -10.84
C GLY A 128 9.23 7.46 -11.50
N HIS A 129 9.50 6.33 -10.83
CA HIS A 129 10.22 5.21 -11.46
C HIS A 129 9.54 4.73 -12.74
N THR A 130 10.33 4.37 -13.75
CA THR A 130 9.84 3.89 -15.07
C THR A 130 9.70 2.38 -15.16
N LEU A 131 9.93 1.66 -14.07
CA LEU A 131 9.71 0.21 -14.00
C LEU A 131 8.23 -0.10 -14.25
N HIS A 132 7.98 -1.19 -14.95
CA HIS A 132 6.61 -1.61 -15.31
C HIS A 132 5.80 -2.10 -14.11
N THR A 133 6.49 -2.46 -13.02
CA THR A 133 5.87 -2.94 -11.79
C THR A 133 6.39 -2.16 -10.58
N HIS A 134 5.52 -2.00 -9.60
CA HIS A 134 5.84 -1.50 -8.26
C HIS A 134 6.42 -2.62 -7.40
N ASP A 135 7.18 -2.27 -6.36
CA ASP A 135 7.81 -3.22 -5.44
C ASP A 135 7.57 -2.79 -3.99
N THR A 136 7.27 -3.74 -3.10
CA THR A 136 7.08 -3.46 -1.67
C THR A 136 7.28 -4.71 -0.82
N GLY A 137 7.60 -4.50 0.47
CA GLY A 137 7.59 -5.57 1.48
C GLY A 137 6.16 -5.84 1.93
N HIS A 138 5.40 -6.57 1.12
CA HIS A 138 3.97 -6.84 1.30
C HIS A 138 3.56 -7.15 2.75
N GLY A 139 2.49 -6.49 3.23
CA GLY A 139 1.91 -6.68 4.55
C GLY A 139 0.66 -7.55 4.56
N ILE A 140 -0.15 -7.36 5.60
CA ILE A 140 -1.42 -8.04 5.81
C ILE A 140 -2.48 -7.53 4.83
N MET A 141 -3.32 -8.43 4.33
CA MET A 141 -4.33 -8.13 3.30
C MET A 141 -5.57 -7.42 3.87
N THR A 142 -5.40 -6.20 4.39
CA THR A 142 -6.45 -5.40 5.04
C THR A 142 -7.63 -5.02 4.15
N GLN A 143 -7.45 -5.04 2.83
CA GLN A 143 -8.47 -4.65 1.84
C GLN A 143 -9.07 -5.87 1.12
N THR A 144 -9.07 -7.03 1.77
CA THR A 144 -9.52 -8.27 1.12
C THR A 144 -10.52 -9.03 1.96
N GLU A 145 -11.41 -9.72 1.25
CA GLU A 145 -12.34 -10.68 1.81
C GLU A 145 -12.16 -12.02 1.10
N PHE A 146 -12.36 -13.11 1.84
CA PHE A 146 -12.31 -14.44 1.26
C PHE A 146 -13.47 -14.64 0.30
N THR A 147 -13.15 -15.22 -0.86
CA THR A 147 -14.08 -15.62 -1.92
C THR A 147 -13.85 -17.09 -2.26
N GLY A 148 -14.91 -17.79 -2.65
CA GLY A 148 -14.85 -19.20 -2.96
C GLY A 148 -16.20 -19.74 -3.43
N GLU A 149 -16.16 -20.96 -3.97
CA GLU A 149 -17.36 -21.70 -4.38
C GLU A 149 -18.14 -22.18 -3.14
N ASP A 150 -17.43 -22.71 -2.14
CA ASP A 150 -18.00 -23.11 -0.87
C ASP A 150 -18.20 -21.91 0.07
N ASN A 151 -19.40 -21.78 0.62
CA ASN A 151 -19.69 -20.70 1.56
C ASN A 151 -18.91 -20.87 2.87
N VAL A 152 -18.53 -22.08 3.29
CA VAL A 152 -17.75 -22.34 4.52
C VAL A 152 -16.59 -23.26 4.18
N PHE A 153 -15.38 -22.90 4.60
CA PHE A 153 -14.15 -23.61 4.27
C PHE A 153 -13.17 -23.56 5.45
N GLU A 154 -12.10 -24.35 5.38
CA GLU A 154 -11.02 -24.34 6.37
C GLU A 154 -9.77 -23.69 5.78
N TYR A 155 -9.17 -22.76 6.52
CA TYR A 155 -7.91 -22.11 6.16
C TYR A 155 -7.01 -22.01 7.39
N ALA A 156 -5.80 -22.54 7.28
CA ALA A 156 -4.83 -22.57 8.37
C ALA A 156 -5.38 -23.15 9.70
N GLY A 157 -6.28 -24.14 9.63
CA GLY A 157 -6.92 -24.76 10.80
C GLY A 157 -8.13 -23.98 11.35
N TYR A 158 -8.50 -22.86 10.74
CA TYR A 158 -9.67 -22.06 11.13
C TYR A 158 -10.82 -22.27 10.17
N LYS A 159 -12.03 -22.41 10.72
CA LYS A 159 -13.25 -22.48 9.94
C LYS A 159 -13.72 -21.07 9.58
N LEU A 160 -13.71 -20.74 8.30
CA LEU A 160 -14.08 -19.43 7.77
C LEU A 160 -15.27 -19.57 6.83
N ARG A 161 -15.83 -18.44 6.42
CA ARG A 161 -16.84 -18.37 5.39
C ARG A 161 -16.59 -17.22 4.42
N VAL A 162 -17.22 -17.28 3.26
CA VAL A 162 -17.12 -16.20 2.26
C VAL A 162 -17.56 -14.88 2.88
N GLY A 163 -16.75 -13.83 2.66
CA GLY A 163 -16.90 -12.51 3.28
C GLY A 163 -16.06 -12.30 4.56
N ASP A 164 -15.45 -13.34 5.13
CA ASP A 164 -14.44 -13.17 6.17
C ASP A 164 -13.28 -12.31 5.65
N GLN A 165 -12.69 -11.47 6.50
CA GLN A 165 -11.64 -10.53 6.10
C GLN A 165 -10.26 -11.21 6.05
N GLY A 166 -9.42 -10.81 5.11
CA GLY A 166 -8.02 -11.25 5.01
C GLY A 166 -7.06 -10.55 5.99
N THR A 167 -7.58 -9.84 7.00
CA THR A 167 -6.83 -8.99 7.94
C THR A 167 -5.87 -9.73 8.86
N PHE A 168 -5.83 -11.05 8.82
CA PHE A 168 -4.88 -11.89 9.57
C PHE A 168 -3.93 -12.66 8.65
N VAL A 169 -4.01 -12.42 7.33
CA VAL A 169 -3.21 -13.12 6.32
C VAL A 169 -2.22 -12.17 5.66
N LEU A 170 -0.97 -12.60 5.57
CA LEU A 170 0.09 -11.88 4.85
C LEU A 170 -0.04 -12.09 3.34
N CYS A 171 0.01 -10.99 2.59
CA CYS A 171 -0.17 -10.97 1.14
C CYS A 171 0.87 -11.81 0.37
N ASN A 172 2.09 -11.89 0.91
CA ASN A 172 3.18 -12.71 0.37
C ASN A 172 3.22 -14.16 0.91
N LEU A 173 2.27 -14.57 1.75
CA LEU A 173 2.19 -15.96 2.26
C LEU A 173 0.90 -16.67 1.89
N PHE A 174 -0.16 -15.93 1.55
CA PHE A 174 -1.47 -16.49 1.21
C PHE A 174 -1.38 -17.61 0.16
N CYS A 175 -0.76 -17.32 -0.99
CA CYS A 175 -0.66 -18.26 -2.10
C CYS A 175 0.19 -19.48 -1.73
N LYS A 176 1.22 -19.27 -0.92
CA LYS A 176 2.10 -20.35 -0.44
C LYS A 176 1.36 -21.32 0.47
N GLY A 177 0.45 -20.83 1.32
CA GLY A 177 -0.37 -21.67 2.19
C GLY A 177 -1.38 -22.55 1.43
N LEU A 178 -1.78 -22.12 0.22
CA LEU A 178 -2.72 -22.85 -0.63
C LEU A 178 -2.04 -23.85 -1.58
N GLY A 179 -0.74 -23.70 -1.84
CA GLY A 179 -0.03 -24.52 -2.83
C GLY A 179 -0.48 -24.18 -4.26
N ARG A 180 -0.83 -25.19 -5.06
CA ARG A 180 -1.41 -24.96 -6.40
C ARG A 180 -2.83 -24.44 -6.26
N HIS A 181 -3.11 -23.28 -6.83
CA HIS A 181 -4.42 -22.63 -6.74
C HIS A 181 -4.62 -21.66 -7.90
N ARG A 182 -5.89 -21.31 -8.13
CA ARG A 182 -6.29 -20.26 -9.06
C ARG A 182 -6.78 -19.05 -8.28
N HIS A 183 -6.61 -17.87 -8.86
CA HIS A 183 -7.16 -16.63 -8.31
C HIS A 183 -8.53 -16.38 -8.90
N ILE A 184 -9.42 -15.77 -8.12
CA ILE A 184 -10.71 -15.30 -8.61
C ILE A 184 -10.64 -13.79 -8.72
N ASP A 185 -10.94 -13.24 -9.89
CA ASP A 185 -11.00 -11.80 -10.13
C ASP A 185 -12.19 -11.46 -11.04
N TYR A 186 -12.61 -10.20 -11.06
CA TYR A 186 -13.66 -9.75 -11.96
C TYR A 186 -13.21 -9.82 -13.42
N CYS A 187 -14.16 -10.09 -14.31
CA CYS A 187 -13.91 -10.06 -15.74
C CYS A 187 -13.49 -8.64 -16.18
N GLN A 188 -12.35 -8.51 -16.87
CA GLN A 188 -11.93 -7.23 -17.44
C GLN A 188 -12.78 -6.81 -18.66
N ASN A 189 -13.33 -7.79 -19.39
CA ASN A 189 -14.22 -7.54 -20.52
C ASN A 189 -15.49 -8.38 -20.38
N VAL A 190 -16.55 -7.77 -19.83
CA VAL A 190 -17.85 -8.42 -19.57
C VAL A 190 -18.53 -8.94 -20.84
N ILE A 191 -18.20 -8.39 -22.01
CA ILE A 191 -18.84 -8.77 -23.28
C ILE A 191 -18.27 -10.09 -23.79
N ASN A 192 -16.95 -10.23 -23.74
CA ASN A 192 -16.24 -11.37 -24.33
C ASN A 192 -15.77 -12.38 -23.28
N CYS A 193 -16.03 -12.15 -21.99
CA CYS A 193 -15.59 -13.05 -20.92
C CYS A 193 -16.29 -14.41 -20.93
N LYS A 194 -17.28 -14.63 -21.81
CA LYS A 194 -17.90 -15.95 -21.98
C LYS A 194 -17.36 -16.72 -23.17
N ASP A 195 -16.48 -16.11 -23.97
CA ASP A 195 -15.90 -16.76 -25.12
C ASP A 195 -14.80 -17.73 -24.66
N GLU A 196 -14.81 -18.97 -25.18
CA GLU A 196 -13.83 -20.02 -24.84
C GLU A 196 -12.39 -19.70 -25.29
N ASN A 197 -12.17 -18.56 -25.96
CA ASN A 197 -10.89 -18.14 -26.55
C ASN A 197 -10.08 -17.16 -25.68
N GLN A 198 -10.26 -17.17 -24.36
CA GLN A 198 -9.57 -16.24 -23.45
C GLN A 198 -8.12 -16.62 -23.08
N GLY A 199 -7.63 -17.72 -23.64
CA GLY A 199 -6.27 -18.23 -23.41
C GLY A 199 -6.18 -19.12 -22.17
N ARG A 200 -4.97 -19.63 -21.88
CA ARG A 200 -4.73 -20.60 -20.78
C ARG A 200 -4.75 -19.96 -19.40
N ASP A 201 -4.58 -18.65 -19.31
CA ASP A 201 -4.46 -17.91 -18.04
C ASP A 201 -5.81 -17.45 -17.48
N ILE A 202 -6.91 -17.65 -18.21
CA ILE A 202 -8.25 -17.14 -17.87
C ILE A 202 -9.28 -18.24 -18.14
N GLN A 203 -10.11 -18.55 -17.16
CA GLN A 203 -11.27 -19.42 -17.30
C GLN A 203 -12.49 -18.76 -16.67
N HIS A 204 -13.55 -18.57 -17.46
CA HIS A 204 -14.77 -17.94 -16.96
C HIS A 204 -15.50 -18.80 -15.93
N ILE A 205 -16.03 -18.14 -14.89
CA ILE A 205 -16.88 -18.78 -13.88
C ILE A 205 -18.34 -18.54 -14.27
N ASN A 206 -19.02 -19.60 -14.69
CA ASN A 206 -20.45 -19.53 -15.05
C ASN A 206 -21.37 -19.46 -13.83
N GLU A 207 -20.86 -19.78 -12.65
CA GLU A 207 -21.60 -19.86 -11.39
C GLU A 207 -21.62 -18.51 -10.66
N LYS A 208 -22.61 -18.34 -9.79
CA LYS A 208 -22.78 -17.14 -8.96
C LYS A 208 -21.85 -17.18 -7.75
N VAL A 209 -20.60 -16.78 -7.94
CA VAL A 209 -19.59 -16.72 -6.88
C VAL A 209 -19.68 -15.41 -6.09
N LEU A 210 -19.72 -15.53 -4.75
CA LEU A 210 -19.66 -14.41 -3.81
C LEU A 210 -18.21 -13.94 -3.62
N PRO A 211 -17.94 -12.65 -3.35
CA PRO A 211 -18.88 -11.54 -3.18
C PRO A 211 -19.44 -11.03 -4.52
N ASN A 212 -20.57 -10.32 -4.49
CA ASN A 212 -21.23 -9.74 -5.68
C ASN A 212 -21.55 -10.80 -6.77
N PRO A 213 -22.54 -11.68 -6.54
CA PRO A 213 -22.80 -12.84 -7.39
C PRO A 213 -23.27 -12.49 -8.80
N ASP A 214 -23.77 -11.27 -9.01
CA ASP A 214 -24.23 -10.79 -10.32
C ASP A 214 -23.12 -10.13 -11.15
N LYS A 215 -21.94 -9.90 -10.56
CA LYS A 215 -20.76 -9.44 -11.30
C LYS A 215 -19.97 -10.66 -11.80
N PRO A 216 -19.72 -10.76 -13.12
CA PRO A 216 -19.02 -11.88 -13.72
C PRO A 216 -17.56 -11.92 -13.26
N LYS A 217 -17.04 -13.13 -13.05
CA LYS A 217 -15.68 -13.40 -12.55
C LYS A 217 -15.02 -14.48 -13.38
N ASP A 218 -13.70 -14.46 -13.36
CA ASP A 218 -12.85 -15.46 -13.99
C ASP A 218 -11.91 -16.06 -12.95
N PHE A 219 -11.62 -17.35 -13.11
CA PHE A 219 -10.38 -17.92 -12.60
C PHE A 219 -9.23 -17.38 -13.44
N ILE A 220 -8.19 -16.86 -12.78
CA ILE A 220 -6.98 -16.40 -13.43
C ILE A 220 -5.74 -17.06 -12.83
N SER A 221 -4.70 -17.23 -13.66
CA SER A 221 -3.41 -17.76 -13.22
C SER A 221 -2.72 -16.81 -12.24
N HIS A 222 -1.86 -17.36 -11.37
CA HIS A 222 -1.07 -16.58 -10.41
C HIS A 222 -0.26 -15.46 -11.08
N LYS A 223 0.34 -15.77 -12.22
CA LYS A 223 1.11 -14.83 -13.04
C LYS A 223 0.25 -13.69 -13.57
N LEU A 224 -0.94 -14.01 -14.11
CA LEU A 224 -1.86 -12.99 -14.61
C LEU A 224 -2.40 -12.12 -13.47
N PHE A 225 -2.67 -12.71 -12.31
CA PHE A 225 -3.10 -12.00 -11.10
C PHE A 225 -2.10 -10.90 -10.71
N TRP A 226 -0.81 -11.23 -10.54
CA TRP A 226 0.22 -10.22 -10.21
C TRP A 226 0.46 -9.23 -11.33
N LYS A 227 0.40 -9.67 -12.59
CA LYS A 227 0.47 -8.74 -13.73
C LYS A 227 -0.64 -7.69 -13.71
N ARG A 228 -1.87 -8.08 -13.33
CA ARG A 228 -3.01 -7.16 -13.21
C ARG A 228 -2.88 -6.17 -12.07
N THR A 229 -2.22 -6.56 -10.98
CA THR A 229 -2.05 -5.66 -9.82
C THR A 229 -1.04 -4.55 -10.09
N GLY A 230 -0.14 -4.74 -11.07
CA GLY A 230 0.97 -3.83 -11.33
C GLY A 230 2.07 -3.89 -10.26
N PHE A 231 1.99 -4.82 -9.32
CA PHE A 231 3.03 -5.08 -8.33
C PHE A 231 3.85 -6.31 -8.73
N LYS A 232 5.13 -6.29 -8.36
CA LYS A 232 6.00 -7.44 -8.50
C LYS A 232 5.47 -8.59 -7.65
N ASP A 233 5.50 -9.78 -8.23
CA ASP A 233 5.20 -11.02 -7.53
C ASP A 233 6.18 -11.20 -6.34
N PRO A 234 5.68 -11.26 -5.09
CA PRO A 234 6.52 -11.31 -3.90
C PRO A 234 7.03 -12.73 -3.58
N TYR A 235 6.60 -13.76 -4.32
CA TYR A 235 6.98 -15.15 -4.09
C TYR A 235 8.34 -15.48 -4.70
N SER A 236 8.98 -16.54 -4.21
CA SER A 236 10.25 -16.99 -4.77
C SER A 236 10.04 -17.59 -6.16
N VAL A 237 11.10 -17.66 -6.97
CA VAL A 237 11.05 -18.30 -8.31
C VAL A 237 10.57 -19.75 -8.20
N GLN A 238 10.93 -20.46 -7.13
CA GLN A 238 10.49 -21.84 -6.88
C GLN A 238 8.99 -21.92 -6.60
N ASP A 239 8.49 -21.03 -5.74
CA ASP A 239 7.04 -20.97 -5.44
C ASP A 239 6.26 -20.62 -6.73
N GLN A 240 6.73 -19.65 -7.52
CA GLN A 240 6.13 -19.26 -8.79
C GLN A 240 6.07 -20.42 -9.80
N GLN A 241 7.15 -21.19 -9.91
CA GLN A 241 7.19 -22.39 -10.77
C GLN A 241 6.18 -23.45 -10.31
N GLU A 242 5.97 -23.61 -9.00
CA GLU A 242 4.96 -24.54 -8.48
C GLU A 242 3.54 -24.06 -8.80
N PHE A 243 3.29 -22.74 -8.72
CA PHE A 243 1.99 -22.15 -9.06
C PHE A 243 1.67 -22.18 -10.56
N GLU A 244 2.67 -22.29 -11.44
CA GLU A 244 2.48 -22.41 -12.90
C GLU A 244 2.10 -23.83 -13.34
N LYS A 245 2.26 -24.84 -12.48
CA LYS A 245 1.91 -26.23 -12.82
C LYS A 245 0.40 -26.42 -12.96
N CYS A 246 0.00 -27.35 -13.84
CA CYS A 246 -1.41 -27.68 -14.03
C CYS A 246 -2.02 -28.28 -12.75
N ASP A 247 -3.28 -27.93 -12.48
CA ASP A 247 -4.08 -28.50 -11.38
C ASP A 247 -4.42 -29.98 -11.62
N TYR A 248 -4.46 -30.41 -12.90
CA TYR A 248 -4.42 -31.82 -13.23
C TYR A 248 -3.00 -32.31 -13.03
N GLU A 249 -2.82 -33.39 -12.26
CA GLU A 249 -1.58 -34.18 -12.25
C GLU A 249 -1.32 -34.76 -13.65
N CYS A 250 -0.96 -33.91 -14.61
CA CYS A 250 -0.31 -34.35 -15.82
C CYS A 250 1.06 -34.85 -15.37
N PRO A 251 1.42 -36.13 -15.65
CA PRO A 251 2.77 -36.59 -15.40
C PRO A 251 3.71 -35.65 -16.13
N ASP A 252 4.72 -35.15 -15.40
CA ASP A 252 5.79 -34.36 -15.99
C ASP A 252 6.28 -35.08 -17.26
N ASP A 253 6.40 -34.32 -18.35
CA ASP A 253 6.69 -34.79 -19.70
C ASP A 253 8.15 -35.29 -19.85
N GLU A 254 8.62 -36.08 -18.88
CA GLU A 254 9.96 -36.67 -18.81
C GLU A 254 9.97 -38.20 -19.05
N ASN A 255 8.90 -38.79 -19.59
CA ASN A 255 8.91 -40.22 -19.98
C ASN A 255 8.16 -40.54 -21.27
N LEU A 256 8.28 -39.70 -22.31
CA LEU A 256 8.08 -40.14 -23.69
C LEU A 256 9.42 -40.50 -24.34
N SER A 257 10.10 -41.50 -23.77
CA SER A 257 11.14 -42.23 -24.49
C SER A 257 10.66 -43.66 -24.74
N TYR A 258 10.37 -43.91 -26.01
CA TYR A 258 10.30 -45.20 -26.71
C TYR A 258 9.59 -46.37 -26.01
N SER A 259 8.36 -46.64 -26.45
CA SER A 259 7.83 -48.00 -26.53
C SER A 259 7.25 -48.27 -27.92
N ASN A 260 8.14 -48.44 -28.90
CA ASN A 260 7.87 -49.42 -29.94
C ASN A 260 8.08 -50.79 -29.29
N ASN A 261 7.02 -51.58 -29.15
CA ASN A 261 7.02 -52.99 -29.54
C ASN A 261 5.60 -53.59 -29.43
N GLU A 262 5.23 -54.21 -30.54
CA GLU A 262 4.24 -55.28 -30.77
C GLU A 262 4.05 -56.18 -29.52
N PHE A 263 2.85 -56.62 -29.15
CA PHE A 263 1.82 -57.37 -29.88
C PHE A 263 0.42 -57.11 -29.31
#